data_AF-A0A7C3LGJ2-F1
#
_entry.id   AF-A0A7C3LGJ2-F1
#
_cell.length_a   1.000
_cell.length_b   1.000
_cell.length_c   1.000
_cell.angle_alpha   90.00
_cell.angle_beta   90.00
_cell.angle_gamma   90.00
#
_symmetry.space_group_name_H-M   'P 1'
#
loop_
_entity.id
_entity.type
_entity.pdbx_description
1 polymer ?
#
loop_
_entity_poly.entity_id
_entity_poly.type
_entity_poly.pdbx_seq_one_letter_code
_entity_poly.pdbx_strand_id
1 'polypeptide(L)'
;MLIPVVSNYDQHDLAAQAVNLTGRWFVGHLLSAVAFTLSLFSVSIINQTLQTKSRSISAPTFLLLAVGAGFYAAGLGADGIGPIAVQAAGLSPTVFFDGSGWWVIGTFITATIFFGVGLIFLVVTLIQYEVLQGIFRYIAFVSALIFMAAPAIPSGYALYGVAVAALGIFVPIAVSIE
;
A
#
# COMPACT_ATOMS: atom_id res chain seq x y z
N MET A 1 16.25 11.48 -17.29
CA MET A 1 16.28 10.02 -17.53
C MET A 1 15.02 9.43 -16.92
N LEU A 2 14.22 8.69 -17.69
CA LEU A 2 13.05 7.97 -17.18
C LEU A 2 13.54 6.76 -16.36
N ILE A 3 13.01 6.59 -15.15
CA ILE A 3 13.29 5.41 -14.32
C ILE A 3 12.70 4.20 -15.05
N PRO A 4 13.46 3.13 -15.29
CA PRO A 4 12.90 1.92 -15.88
C PRO A 4 11.83 1.36 -14.94
N VAL A 5 10.64 1.12 -15.48
CA VAL A 5 9.55 0.48 -14.75
C VAL A 5 9.92 -0.98 -14.56
N VAL A 6 10.03 -1.43 -13.31
CA VAL A 6 10.27 -2.83 -12.99
C VAL A 6 8.91 -3.51 -12.84
N SER A 7 8.41 -4.10 -13.94
CA SER A 7 7.10 -4.74 -13.94
C SER A 7 7.07 -6.07 -13.19
N ASN A 8 8.23 -6.70 -12.98
CA ASN A 8 8.37 -7.96 -12.26
C ASN A 8 9.75 -8.02 -11.58
N TYR A 9 9.80 -8.56 -10.35
CA TYR A 9 11.04 -8.73 -9.61
C TYR A 9 12.01 -9.70 -10.29
N ASP A 10 11.57 -10.58 -11.19
CA ASP A 10 12.46 -11.46 -11.97
C ASP A 10 13.46 -10.72 -12.88
N GLN A 11 13.36 -9.39 -12.98
CA GLN A 11 14.26 -8.52 -13.75
C GLN A 11 15.26 -7.81 -12.83
N HIS A 12 16.07 -8.57 -12.09
CA HIS A 12 17.03 -8.04 -11.11
C HIS A 12 17.96 -6.96 -11.69
N ASP A 13 18.37 -7.08 -12.95
CA ASP A 13 19.23 -6.10 -13.62
C ASP A 13 18.54 -4.75 -13.86
N LEU A 14 17.22 -4.74 -14.16
CA LEU A 14 16.46 -3.51 -14.34
C LEU A 14 16.19 -2.82 -13.00
N ALA A 15 15.94 -3.60 -11.95
CA ALA A 15 15.83 -3.08 -10.59
C ALA A 15 17.16 -2.48 -10.10
N ALA A 16 18.28 -3.15 -10.35
CA ALA A 16 19.60 -2.64 -10.03
C ALA A 16 19.94 -1.36 -10.83
N GLN A 17 19.54 -1.26 -12.10
CA GLN A 17 19.65 -0.03 -12.87
C GLN A 17 18.80 1.10 -12.28
N ALA A 18 17.57 0.83 -11.84
CA ALA A 18 16.71 1.82 -11.20
C ALA A 18 17.31 2.34 -9.87
N VAL A 19 17.87 1.44 -9.05
CA VAL A 19 18.58 1.76 -7.80
C VAL A 19 19.83 2.61 -8.07
N ASN A 20 20.63 2.22 -9.07
CA ASN A 20 21.84 2.95 -9.47
C ASN A 20 21.56 4.37 -9.99
N LEU A 21 20.33 4.66 -10.41
CA LEU A 21 20.01 5.92 -11.06
C LEU A 21 19.45 7.01 -10.14
N THR A 22 18.88 6.74 -8.94
CA THR A 22 18.31 7.85 -8.14
C THR A 22 18.06 7.58 -6.64
N GLY A 23 18.18 8.64 -5.82
CA GLY A 23 17.51 8.73 -4.50
C GLY A 23 15.97 8.76 -4.57
N ARG A 24 15.38 8.80 -5.77
CA ARG A 24 13.93 8.73 -5.98
C ARG A 24 13.38 7.32 -5.75
N TRP A 25 14.19 6.26 -5.94
CA TRP A 25 13.84 4.90 -5.52
C TRP A 25 13.56 4.87 -4.02
N PHE A 26 14.55 5.30 -3.24
CA PHE A 26 14.46 5.39 -1.78
C PHE A 26 13.30 6.27 -1.32
N VAL A 27 13.19 7.47 -1.88
CA VAL A 27 12.13 8.42 -1.51
C VAL A 27 10.74 7.87 -1.86
N GLY A 28 10.58 7.22 -3.02
CA GLY A 28 9.31 6.59 -3.39
C GLY A 28 8.89 5.51 -2.39
N HIS A 29 9.80 4.61 -2.06
CA HIS A 29 9.56 3.56 -1.06
C HIS A 29 9.26 4.12 0.33
N LEU A 30 10.04 5.11 0.76
CA LEU A 30 9.84 5.77 2.05
C LEU A 30 8.47 6.46 2.11
N LEU A 31 8.11 7.24 1.10
CA LEU A 31 6.82 7.92 1.02
C LEU A 31 5.66 6.91 1.02
N SER A 32 5.79 5.81 0.29
CA SER A 32 4.79 4.75 0.30
C SER A 32 4.68 4.08 1.68
N ALA A 33 5.80 3.79 2.35
CA ALA A 33 5.80 3.18 3.69
C ALA A 33 5.13 4.11 4.73
N VAL A 34 5.41 5.42 4.64
CA VAL A 34 4.73 6.43 5.46
C VAL A 34 3.25 6.49 5.13
N ALA A 35 2.87 6.47 3.85
CA ALA A 35 1.46 6.52 3.44
C ALA A 35 0.65 5.33 3.99
N PHE A 36 1.22 4.12 3.94
CA PHE A 36 0.58 2.94 4.55
C PHE A 36 0.43 3.08 6.07
N THR A 37 1.44 3.62 6.75
CA THR A 37 1.33 3.94 8.19
C THR A 37 0.23 4.97 8.45
N LEU A 38 0.18 6.04 7.67
CA LEU A 38 -0.83 7.10 7.79
C LEU A 38 -2.24 6.60 7.50
N SER A 39 -2.40 5.57 6.66
CA SER A 39 -3.73 4.98 6.41
C SER A 39 -4.39 4.47 7.70
N LEU A 40 -3.62 3.96 8.67
CA LEU A 40 -4.13 3.52 9.97
C LEU A 40 -4.61 4.70 10.82
N PHE A 41 -3.93 5.85 10.71
CA PHE A 41 -4.36 7.07 11.35
C PHE A 41 -5.70 7.55 10.76
N SER A 42 -5.84 7.56 9.42
CA SER A 42 -7.10 7.88 8.74
C SER A 42 -8.24 6.95 9.16
N VAL A 43 -7.99 5.64 9.21
CA VAL A 43 -8.98 4.64 9.67
C VAL A 43 -9.35 4.86 11.14
N SER A 44 -8.39 5.24 11.98
CA SER A 44 -8.65 5.55 13.39
C SER A 44 -9.53 6.79 13.55
N ILE A 45 -9.30 7.84 12.76
CA ILE A 45 -10.17 9.02 12.72
C ILE A 45 -11.57 8.63 12.25
N ILE A 46 -11.70 7.87 11.17
CA ILE A 46 -13.00 7.37 10.69
C ILE A 46 -13.73 6.62 11.81
N ASN A 47 -13.03 5.72 12.53
CA ASN A 47 -13.60 4.98 13.64
C ASN A 47 -14.07 5.90 14.78
N GLN A 48 -13.27 6.88 15.16
CA GLN A 48 -13.63 7.86 16.19
C GLN A 48 -14.87 8.65 15.79
N THR A 49 -14.96 9.09 14.53
CA THR A 49 -16.14 9.80 14.05
C THR A 49 -17.38 8.89 14.06
N LEU A 50 -17.25 7.62 13.68
CA LEU A 50 -18.35 6.66 13.79
C LEU A 50 -18.80 6.44 15.24
N GLN A 51 -17.87 6.42 16.19
CA GLN A 51 -18.16 6.23 17.62
C GLN A 51 -19.02 7.37 18.19
N THR A 52 -18.86 8.60 17.69
CA THR A 52 -19.76 9.72 18.05
C THR A 52 -21.23 9.46 17.65
N LYS A 53 -21.44 8.56 16.69
CA LYS A 53 -22.76 8.12 16.19
C LYS A 53 -23.16 6.73 16.72
N SER A 54 -22.54 6.26 17.81
CA SER A 54 -22.75 4.92 18.39
C SER A 54 -22.52 3.76 17.41
N ARG A 55 -21.64 3.96 16.44
CA ARG A 55 -21.21 2.97 15.44
C ARG A 55 -19.71 2.75 15.56
N SER A 56 -19.19 1.64 15.05
CA SER A 56 -17.75 1.41 15.06
C SER A 56 -17.31 0.48 13.94
N ILE A 57 -16.05 0.61 13.55
CA ILE A 57 -15.38 -0.38 12.72
C ILE A 57 -15.11 -1.60 13.61
N SER A 58 -15.40 -2.79 13.10
CA SER A 58 -15.17 -4.03 13.83
C SER A 58 -13.67 -4.23 14.13
N ALA A 59 -13.35 -4.79 15.29
CA ALA A 59 -11.96 -5.09 15.66
C ALA A 59 -11.24 -5.98 14.64
N PRO A 60 -11.85 -7.03 14.06
CA PRO A 60 -11.23 -7.81 12.99
C PRO A 60 -10.89 -6.96 11.75
N THR A 61 -11.77 -6.06 11.31
CA THR A 61 -11.49 -5.16 10.18
C THR A 61 -10.29 -4.27 10.48
N PHE A 62 -10.23 -3.69 11.67
CA PHE A 62 -9.10 -2.86 12.07
C PHE A 62 -7.78 -3.66 12.14
N LEU A 63 -7.82 -4.88 12.67
CA LEU A 63 -6.65 -5.75 12.74
C LEU A 63 -6.12 -6.13 11.36
N LEU A 64 -7.01 -6.49 10.42
CA LEU A 64 -6.64 -6.79 9.03
C LEU A 64 -5.92 -5.60 8.38
N LEU A 65 -6.47 -4.38 8.56
CA LEU A 65 -5.85 -3.15 8.07
C LEU A 65 -4.49 -2.89 8.74
N ALA A 66 -4.40 -3.01 10.07
CA ALA A 66 -3.16 -2.78 10.81
C ALA A 66 -2.04 -3.73 10.40
N VAL A 67 -2.34 -5.04 10.33
CA VAL A 67 -1.38 -6.06 9.91
C VAL A 67 -0.96 -5.85 8.46
N GLY A 68 -1.92 -5.62 7.56
CA GLY A 68 -1.64 -5.38 6.14
C GLY A 68 -0.79 -4.14 5.90
N ALA A 69 -1.13 -3.01 6.54
CA ALA A 69 -0.35 -1.77 6.47
C ALA A 69 1.05 -1.94 7.03
N GLY A 70 1.19 -2.67 8.15
CA GLY A 70 2.48 -3.00 8.75
C GLY A 70 3.38 -3.80 7.80
N PHE A 71 2.85 -4.84 7.16
CA PHE A 71 3.59 -5.61 6.17
C PHE A 71 3.95 -4.77 4.94
N TYR A 72 3.06 -3.91 4.44
CA TYR A 72 3.40 -3.01 3.34
C TYR A 72 4.53 -2.04 3.72
N ALA A 73 4.44 -1.41 4.90
CA ALA A 73 5.47 -0.49 5.36
C ALA A 73 6.83 -1.18 5.56
N ALA A 74 6.83 -2.39 6.13
CA ALA A 74 8.03 -3.19 6.32
C ALA A 74 8.63 -3.65 4.98
N GLY A 75 7.79 -4.16 4.07
CA GLY A 75 8.22 -4.57 2.73
C GLY A 75 8.81 -3.41 1.94
N LEU A 76 8.13 -2.26 1.89
CA LEU A 76 8.61 -1.06 1.20
C LEU A 76 9.89 -0.52 1.84
N GLY A 77 10.00 -0.55 3.17
CA GLY A 77 11.21 -0.15 3.87
C GLY A 77 12.40 -1.04 3.54
N ALA A 78 12.22 -2.36 3.59
CA ALA A 78 13.25 -3.33 3.23
C ALA A 78 13.68 -3.17 1.76
N ASP A 79 12.71 -2.99 0.86
CA ASP A 79 12.95 -2.87 -0.57
C ASP A 79 13.55 -1.51 -0.99
N GLY A 80 13.24 -0.46 -0.22
CA GLY A 80 13.81 0.86 -0.39
C GLY A 80 15.26 0.97 0.13
N ILE A 81 15.57 0.36 1.28
CA ILE A 81 16.86 0.48 1.98
C ILE A 81 17.84 -0.61 1.55
N GLY A 82 17.37 -1.86 1.43
CA GLY A 82 18.20 -3.04 1.24
C GLY A 82 19.15 -2.96 0.04
N PRO A 83 18.67 -2.66 -1.18
CA PRO A 83 19.52 -2.54 -2.36
C PRO A 83 20.59 -1.45 -2.22
N ILE A 84 20.27 -0.35 -1.53
CA ILE A 84 21.19 0.78 -1.29
C ILE A 84 22.26 0.39 -0.27
N ALA A 85 21.89 -0.34 0.78
CA ALA A 85 22.85 -0.84 1.75
C ALA A 85 23.85 -1.83 1.13
N VAL A 86 23.37 -2.72 0.25
CA VAL A 86 24.23 -3.64 -0.53
C VAL A 86 25.17 -2.87 -1.46
N GLN A 87 24.66 -1.83 -2.13
CA GLN A 87 25.48 -0.95 -2.97
C GLN A 87 26.55 -0.21 -2.17
N ALA A 88 26.19 0.32 -0.99
CA ALA A 88 27.12 1.02 -0.11
C ALA A 88 28.23 0.10 0.43
N ALA A 89 27.98 -1.21 0.48
CA ALA A 89 28.99 -2.23 0.80
C ALA A 89 29.89 -2.62 -0.39
N GLY A 90 29.73 -1.98 -1.57
CA GLY A 90 30.52 -2.22 -2.77
C GLY A 90 30.07 -3.41 -3.62
N LEU A 91 28.88 -3.95 -3.36
CA LEU A 91 28.30 -5.07 -4.09
C LEU A 91 27.21 -4.61 -5.07
N SER A 92 26.88 -5.45 -6.05
CA SER A 92 25.76 -5.18 -6.96
C SER A 92 24.42 -5.23 -6.20
N PRO A 93 23.49 -4.27 -6.40
CA PRO A 93 22.14 -4.33 -5.82
C PRO A 93 21.36 -5.60 -6.14
N THR A 94 21.69 -6.29 -7.25
CA THR A 94 21.10 -7.57 -7.64
C THR A 94 21.21 -8.63 -6.53
N VAL A 95 22.30 -8.60 -5.76
CA VAL A 95 22.54 -9.54 -4.65
C VAL A 95 21.46 -9.46 -3.58
N PHE A 96 20.88 -8.27 -3.33
CA PHE A 96 19.74 -8.14 -2.42
C PHE A 96 18.54 -8.87 -3.01
N PHE A 97 18.17 -8.57 -4.25
CA PHE A 97 16.98 -9.13 -4.89
C PHE A 97 17.05 -10.65 -5.05
N ASP A 98 18.23 -11.19 -5.38
CA ASP A 98 18.48 -12.63 -5.44
C ASP A 98 18.28 -13.31 -4.07
N GLY A 99 18.74 -12.66 -2.99
CA GLY A 99 18.71 -13.23 -1.64
C GLY A 99 17.39 -13.02 -0.89
N SER A 100 16.68 -11.91 -1.16
CA SER A 100 15.48 -11.50 -0.42
C SER A 100 14.20 -11.50 -1.26
N GLY A 101 14.26 -11.75 -2.56
CA GLY A 101 13.14 -11.62 -3.48
C GLY A 101 11.89 -12.37 -3.02
N TRP A 102 12.03 -13.64 -2.63
CA TRP A 102 10.91 -14.45 -2.13
C TRP A 102 10.29 -13.88 -0.84
N TRP A 103 11.11 -13.35 0.07
CA TRP A 103 10.64 -12.76 1.31
C TRP A 103 9.93 -11.43 1.09
N VAL A 104 10.48 -10.57 0.23
CA VAL A 104 9.89 -9.28 -0.12
C VAL A 104 8.55 -9.48 -0.85
N ILE A 105 8.52 -10.36 -1.86
CA ILE A 105 7.29 -10.70 -2.60
C ILE A 105 6.24 -11.32 -1.66
N GLY A 106 6.63 -12.31 -0.84
CA GLY A 106 5.71 -12.94 0.11
C GLY A 106 5.13 -11.95 1.13
N THR A 107 5.95 -11.01 1.59
CA THR A 107 5.53 -9.92 2.49
C THR A 107 4.48 -9.05 1.82
N PHE A 108 4.70 -8.63 0.58
CA PHE A 108 3.75 -7.80 -0.14
C PHE A 108 2.45 -8.51 -0.52
N ILE A 109 2.51 -9.79 -0.90
CA ILE A 109 1.31 -10.60 -1.15
C ILE A 109 0.48 -10.69 0.12
N THR A 110 1.13 -11.01 1.24
CA THR A 110 0.49 -11.06 2.57
C THR A 110 -0.13 -9.69 2.89
N ALA A 111 0.62 -8.61 2.73
CA ALA A 111 0.15 -7.25 2.93
C ALA A 111 -1.11 -6.95 2.11
N THR A 112 -1.10 -7.31 0.82
CA THR A 112 -2.21 -7.09 -0.12
C THR A 112 -3.47 -7.82 0.32
N ILE A 113 -3.35 -9.09 0.74
CA ILE A 113 -4.48 -9.89 1.22
C ILE A 113 -5.07 -9.26 2.48
N PHE A 114 -4.24 -9.03 3.51
CA PHE A 114 -4.71 -8.51 4.78
C PHE A 114 -5.30 -7.10 4.64
N PHE A 115 -4.55 -6.18 4.01
CA PHE A 115 -4.99 -4.80 3.86
C PHE A 115 -6.18 -4.69 2.91
N GLY A 116 -6.15 -5.37 1.77
CA GLY A 116 -7.22 -5.35 0.78
C GLY A 116 -8.54 -5.90 1.34
N VAL A 117 -8.50 -7.04 2.04
CA VAL A 117 -9.70 -7.59 2.68
C VAL A 117 -10.21 -6.65 3.77
N GLY A 118 -9.29 -6.06 4.56
CA GLY A 118 -9.62 -5.02 5.53
C GLY A 118 -10.32 -3.80 4.90
N LEU A 119 -9.84 -3.33 3.75
CA LEU A 119 -10.44 -2.21 3.01
C LEU A 119 -11.83 -2.54 2.49
N ILE A 120 -12.04 -3.75 1.94
CA ILE A 120 -13.37 -4.19 1.52
C ILE A 120 -14.34 -4.18 2.69
N PHE A 121 -13.96 -4.76 3.83
CA PHE A 121 -14.82 -4.77 5.01
C PHE A 121 -15.09 -3.36 5.53
N LEU A 122 -14.09 -2.47 5.51
CA LEU A 122 -14.27 -1.07 5.88
C LEU A 122 -15.30 -0.39 4.96
N VAL A 123 -15.14 -0.48 3.65
CA VAL A 123 -16.05 0.13 2.68
C VAL A 123 -17.46 -0.44 2.82
N VAL A 124 -17.62 -1.75 2.95
CA VAL A 124 -18.92 -2.40 3.19
C VAL A 124 -19.56 -1.88 4.47
N THR A 125 -18.80 -1.78 5.56
CA THR A 125 -19.29 -1.23 6.84
C THR A 125 -19.78 0.21 6.68
N LEU A 126 -19.02 1.05 5.96
CA LEU A 126 -19.39 2.45 5.73
C LEU A 126 -20.63 2.59 4.82
N ILE A 127 -20.84 1.67 3.88
CA ILE A 127 -22.06 1.61 3.07
C ILE A 127 -23.25 1.18 3.93
N GLN A 128 -23.10 0.16 4.77
CA GLN A 128 -24.15 -0.31 5.69
C GLN A 128 -24.57 0.75 6.70
N TYR A 129 -23.62 1.57 7.14
CA TYR A 129 -23.89 2.72 8.00
C TYR A 129 -24.39 3.94 7.24
N GLU A 130 -24.65 3.83 5.93
CA GLU A 130 -25.11 4.94 5.09
C GLU A 130 -24.18 6.17 5.16
N VAL A 131 -22.90 5.96 5.48
CA VAL A 131 -21.88 7.01 5.38
C VAL A 131 -21.54 7.20 3.91
N LEU A 132 -21.22 6.11 3.20
CA LEU A 132 -21.02 6.17 1.75
C LEU A 132 -22.35 5.96 1.01
N GLN A 133 -22.83 7.01 0.33
CA GLN A 133 -24.08 6.99 -0.41
C GLN A 133 -23.89 7.29 -1.91
N GLY A 134 -24.94 7.07 -2.70
CA GLY A 134 -24.99 7.47 -4.10
C GLY A 134 -23.84 6.90 -4.95
N ILE A 135 -23.16 7.76 -5.71
CA ILE A 135 -22.04 7.36 -6.58
C ILE A 135 -20.78 6.99 -5.78
N PHE A 136 -20.58 7.60 -4.60
CA PHE A 136 -19.39 7.42 -3.77
C PHE A 136 -19.21 6.00 -3.25
N ARG A 137 -20.31 5.27 -2.99
CA ARG A 137 -20.24 3.84 -2.63
C ARG A 137 -19.56 3.01 -3.71
N TYR A 138 -19.86 3.29 -4.99
CA TYR A 138 -19.33 2.52 -6.11
C TYR A 138 -17.88 2.87 -6.36
N ILE A 139 -17.53 4.16 -6.29
CA ILE A 139 -16.15 4.62 -6.43
C ILE A 139 -15.27 3.98 -5.36
N ALA A 140 -15.67 4.05 -4.09
CA ALA A 140 -14.90 3.47 -2.99
C ALA A 140 -14.78 1.94 -3.10
N PHE A 141 -15.87 1.25 -3.46
CA PHE A 141 -15.87 -0.21 -3.56
C PHE A 141 -15.02 -0.72 -4.73
N VAL A 142 -15.18 -0.13 -5.92
CA VAL A 142 -14.36 -0.48 -7.09
C VAL A 142 -12.89 -0.16 -6.83
N SER A 143 -12.61 0.97 -6.18
CA SER A 143 -11.23 1.33 -5.82
C SER A 143 -10.62 0.34 -4.82
N ALA A 144 -11.39 -0.17 -3.85
CA ALA A 144 -10.94 -1.23 -2.94
C ALA A 144 -10.66 -2.55 -3.67
N LEU A 145 -11.47 -2.91 -4.68
CA LEU A 145 -11.22 -4.09 -5.52
C LEU A 145 -9.95 -3.92 -6.38
N ILE A 146 -9.78 -2.75 -7.00
CA ILE A 146 -8.56 -2.43 -7.78
C ILE A 146 -7.34 -2.48 -6.86
N PHE A 147 -7.45 -1.96 -5.64
CA PHE A 147 -6.37 -2.01 -4.65
C PHE A 147 -5.96 -3.46 -4.33
N MET A 148 -6.94 -4.33 -4.07
CA MET A 148 -6.68 -5.75 -3.79
C MET A 148 -6.08 -6.48 -5.01
N ALA A 149 -6.51 -6.09 -6.21
CA ALA A 149 -6.03 -6.67 -7.45
C ALA A 149 -4.68 -6.12 -7.89
N ALA A 150 -4.17 -5.03 -7.30
CA ALA A 150 -2.84 -4.52 -7.54
C ALA A 150 -1.85 -5.47 -6.85
N PRO A 151 -1.24 -6.42 -7.57
CA PRO A 151 -0.27 -7.29 -6.95
C PRO A 151 0.91 -6.43 -6.53
N ALA A 152 1.49 -6.77 -5.38
CA ALA A 152 2.86 -6.55 -4.94
C ALA A 152 3.88 -6.24 -6.05
N ILE A 153 3.85 -5.04 -6.65
CA ILE A 153 4.83 -4.64 -7.65
C ILE A 153 5.65 -3.51 -7.06
N PRO A 154 6.98 -3.71 -6.92
CA PRO A 154 7.81 -2.99 -5.97
C PRO A 154 8.22 -1.62 -6.50
N SER A 155 8.09 -1.38 -7.80
CA SER A 155 8.38 -0.05 -8.35
C SER A 155 7.74 0.16 -9.73
N GLY A 156 7.22 1.36 -9.97
CA GLY A 156 6.70 1.78 -11.28
C GLY A 156 5.19 2.06 -11.30
N TYR A 157 4.52 1.72 -12.41
CA TYR A 157 3.10 2.05 -12.67
C TYR A 157 2.12 1.52 -11.62
N ALA A 158 2.45 0.41 -10.96
CA ALA A 158 1.60 -0.17 -9.93
C ALA A 158 1.50 0.71 -8.68
N LEU A 159 2.57 1.37 -8.24
CA LEU A 159 2.53 2.31 -7.11
C LEU A 159 1.60 3.50 -7.42
N TYR A 160 1.60 3.98 -8.67
CA TYR A 160 0.66 5.01 -9.11
C TYR A 160 -0.79 4.49 -9.13
N GLY A 161 -1.01 3.26 -9.60
CA GLY A 161 -2.33 2.62 -9.54
C GLY A 161 -2.85 2.45 -8.11
N VAL A 162 -1.98 2.01 -7.19
CA VAL A 162 -2.26 1.90 -5.76
C VAL A 162 -2.59 3.27 -5.16
N ALA A 163 -1.84 4.31 -5.51
CA ALA A 163 -2.11 5.67 -5.05
C ALA A 163 -3.47 6.19 -5.55
N VAL A 164 -3.79 5.97 -6.83
CA VAL A 164 -5.08 6.36 -7.43
C VAL A 164 -6.23 5.58 -6.77
N ALA A 165 -6.06 4.27 -6.55
CA ALA A 165 -7.04 3.45 -5.84
C ALA A 165 -7.24 3.93 -4.40
N ALA A 166 -6.16 4.28 -3.68
CA ALA A 166 -6.26 4.83 -2.33
C ALA A 166 -7.05 6.15 -2.31
N LEU A 167 -6.81 7.06 -3.26
CA LEU A 167 -7.60 8.29 -3.40
C LEU A 167 -9.08 7.99 -3.64
N GLY A 168 -9.37 7.03 -4.53
CA GLY A 168 -10.74 6.58 -4.80
C GLY A 168 -11.45 5.94 -3.61
N ILE A 169 -10.72 5.51 -2.57
CA ILE A 169 -11.31 5.02 -1.31
C ILE A 169 -11.46 6.17 -0.31
N PHE A 170 -10.35 6.85 0.03
CA PHE A 170 -10.32 7.77 1.17
C PHE A 170 -10.94 9.14 0.87
N VAL A 171 -10.90 9.63 -0.38
CA VAL A 171 -11.54 10.91 -0.73
C VAL A 171 -13.07 10.84 -0.59
N PRO A 172 -13.76 9.82 -1.16
CA PRO A 172 -15.21 9.69 -0.95
C PRO A 172 -15.59 9.54 0.53
N ILE A 173 -14.77 8.83 1.32
CA ILE A 173 -15.01 8.68 2.76
C ILE A 173 -14.88 10.03 3.47
N ALA A 174 -13.82 10.80 3.20
CA ALA A 174 -13.61 12.11 3.81
C ALA A 174 -14.78 13.06 3.51
N VAL A 175 -15.22 13.14 2.25
CA VAL A 175 -16.36 13.97 1.83
C VAL A 175 -17.67 13.55 2.47
N SER A 176 -17.85 12.26 2.78
CA SER A 176 -19.12 11.75 3.30
C SER A 176 -19.18 11.70 4.84
N ILE A 177 -18.08 12.00 5.52
CA ILE A 177 -18.00 12.04 6.99
C ILE A 177 -18.20 13.47 7.53
N GLU A 178 -17.90 14.50 6.71
CA GLU A 178 -18.34 15.89 6.93
C GLU A 178 -19.87 16.01 6.86
#